data_AF-Q0H285-F1
#
_entry.id   AF-Q0H285-F1
#
_cell.length_a   1.000
_cell.length_b   1.000
_cell.length_c   1.000
_cell.angle_alpha   90.00
_cell.angle_beta   90.00
_cell.angle_gamma   90.00
#
_symmetry.space_group_name_H-M   'P 1'
#
loop_
_entity.id
_entity.type
_entity.pdbx_description
1 polymer ?
#
loop_
_entity_poly.entity_id
_entity_poly.type
_entity_poly.pdbx_seq_one_letter_code
_entity_poly.pdbx_strand_id
1 'polypeptide(L)'
;SFTVWDVGGQDKIRPLWRHYFQNTQGLIFVVDSNDRDRVVEARDELHRMLNEDELRDAVLLVFANKQDLPNAMNAAEITDKLGLHSLRQRHW
;
A
#
# COMPACT_ATOMS: atom_id res chain seq x y z
N SER A 1 18.50 12.67 6.07
CA SER A 1 17.35 13.44 5.54
C SER A 1 16.28 12.44 5.13
N PHE A 2 15.01 12.86 5.06
CA PHE A 2 13.89 12.01 4.64
C PHE A 2 13.27 12.61 3.39
N THR A 3 13.24 11.87 2.29
CA THR A 3 12.69 12.30 0.99
C THR A 3 11.43 11.50 0.73
N VAL A 4 10.33 12.19 0.46
CA VAL A 4 9.01 11.58 0.23
C VAL A 4 8.50 12.02 -1.13
N TRP A 5 7.97 11.06 -1.87
CA TRP A 5 7.27 11.29 -3.14
C TRP A 5 5.80 10.95 -2.93
N ASP A 6 4.92 11.95 -3.05
CA ASP A 6 3.48 11.71 -3.11
C ASP A 6 3.08 11.46 -4.55
N VAL A 7 2.43 10.32 -4.80
CA VAL A 7 2.09 9.86 -6.14
C VAL A 7 0.62 9.51 -6.17
N GLY A 8 -0.13 10.10 -7.11
CA GLY A 8 -1.57 9.90 -7.18
C GLY A 8 -1.96 8.46 -7.55
N GLY A 9 -3.08 8.00 -7.00
CA GLY A 9 -3.57 6.62 -7.18
C GLY A 9 -4.73 6.42 -8.16
N GLN A 10 -5.07 7.44 -8.96
CA GLN A 10 -6.08 7.27 -10.01
C GLN A 10 -5.60 6.24 -11.06
N ASP A 11 -6.48 5.39 -11.54
CA ASP A 11 -6.13 4.22 -12.37
C ASP A 11 -5.29 4.61 -13.60
N LYS A 12 -5.60 5.76 -14.21
CA LYS A 12 -4.90 6.28 -15.39
C LYS A 12 -3.42 6.64 -15.13
N ILE A 13 -3.04 6.93 -13.89
CA ILE A 13 -1.70 7.39 -13.52
C ILE A 13 -0.89 6.34 -12.74
N ARG A 14 -1.51 5.24 -12.29
CA ARG A 14 -0.79 4.12 -11.65
C ARG A 14 0.40 3.59 -12.47
N PRO A 15 0.37 3.54 -13.82
CA PRO A 15 1.54 3.13 -14.60
C PRO A 15 2.78 4.03 -14.42
N LEU A 16 2.63 5.22 -13.84
CA LEU A 16 3.75 6.14 -13.56
C LEU A 16 4.47 5.79 -12.25
N TRP A 17 3.88 4.98 -11.37
CA TRP A 17 4.46 4.61 -10.07
C TRP A 17 5.86 3.99 -10.21
N ARG A 18 6.08 3.20 -11.27
CA ARG A 18 7.37 2.56 -11.58
C ARG A 18 8.55 3.52 -11.68
N HIS A 19 8.30 4.80 -11.98
CA HIS A 19 9.36 5.82 -12.02
C HIS A 19 9.92 6.17 -10.64
N TYR A 20 9.27 5.74 -9.57
CA TYR A 20 9.64 6.02 -8.19
C TYR A 20 10.13 4.79 -7.42
N PHE A 21 10.20 3.60 -8.04
CA PHE A 21 10.59 2.37 -7.32
C PHE A 21 12.09 2.28 -7.07
N GLN A 22 12.91 2.73 -8.02
CA GLN A 22 14.36 2.67 -7.90
C GLN A 22 14.86 3.45 -6.67
N ASN A 23 15.70 2.80 -5.86
CA ASN A 23 16.28 3.34 -4.62
C ASN A 23 15.25 3.72 -3.55
N THR A 24 14.02 3.20 -3.63
CA THR A 24 13.02 3.39 -2.56
C THR A 24 13.33 2.48 -1.37
N GLN A 25 13.52 3.10 -0.21
CA GLN A 25 13.85 2.40 1.05
C GLN A 25 12.59 1.97 1.81
N GLY A 26 11.46 2.62 1.55
CA GLY A 26 10.20 2.32 2.20
C GLY A 26 9.01 2.78 1.37
N LEU A 27 7.94 2.00 1.44
CA LEU A 27 6.67 2.25 0.80
C LEU A 27 5.63 2.58 1.88
N ILE A 28 5.01 3.75 1.78
CA ILE A 28 3.85 4.10 2.59
C ILE A 28 2.61 3.92 1.71
N PHE A 29 1.80 2.91 2.03
CA PHE A 29 0.57 2.58 1.30
C PHE A 29 -0.64 3.06 2.09
N VAL A 30 -1.34 4.08 1.58
CA VAL A 30 -2.48 4.70 2.27
C VAL A 30 -3.78 4.15 1.71
N VAL A 31 -4.61 3.56 2.57
CA VAL A 31 -5.91 2.97 2.21
C VAL A 31 -7.03 3.79 2.84
N ASP A 32 -8.05 4.11 2.05
CA ASP A 32 -9.32 4.61 2.59
C ASP A 32 -10.04 3.47 3.32
N SER A 33 -10.00 3.49 4.65
CA SER A 33 -10.58 2.41 5.47
C SER A 33 -12.10 2.37 5.43
N ASN A 34 -12.78 3.43 4.97
CA ASN A 34 -14.24 3.44 4.85
C ASN A 34 -14.71 2.91 3.48
N ASP A 35 -13.81 2.79 2.51
CA ASP A 35 -14.10 2.30 1.16
C ASP A 35 -13.92 0.77 1.07
N ARG A 36 -14.96 0.07 1.52
CA ARG A 36 -14.97 -1.40 1.61
C ARG A 36 -15.03 -2.10 0.25
N ASP A 37 -15.48 -1.41 -0.80
CA ASP A 37 -15.61 -1.96 -2.14
C ASP A 37 -14.27 -1.97 -2.88
N ARG A 38 -13.44 -0.92 -2.68
CA ARG A 38 -12.14 -0.79 -3.36
C ARG A 38 -10.95 -1.38 -2.63
N VAL A 39 -11.14 -1.94 -1.43
CA VAL A 39 -10.03 -2.56 -0.67
C VAL A 39 -9.41 -3.78 -1.39
N VAL A 40 -10.21 -4.50 -2.18
CA VAL A 40 -9.71 -5.64 -2.99
C VAL A 40 -8.81 -5.15 -4.13
N GLU A 41 -9.19 -4.04 -4.75
CA GLU A 41 -8.36 -3.37 -5.75
C GLU A 41 -7.05 -2.85 -5.13
N ALA A 42 -7.14 -2.25 -3.95
CA ALA A 42 -5.96 -1.78 -3.19
C ALA A 42 -5.01 -2.94 -2.85
N ARG A 43 -5.54 -4.11 -2.48
CA ARG A 43 -4.75 -5.33 -2.31
C ARG A 43 -4.01 -5.68 -3.60
N ASP A 44 -4.72 -5.78 -4.71
CA ASP A 44 -4.14 -6.25 -5.97
C ASP A 44 -3.03 -5.30 -6.46
N GLU A 45 -3.20 -3.99 -6.29
CA GLU A 45 -2.17 -2.99 -6.58
C GLU A 45 -0.96 -3.10 -5.63
N LEU A 46 -1.20 -3.24 -4.32
CA LEU A 46 -0.12 -3.42 -3.35
C LEU A 46 0.72 -4.64 -3.69
N HIS A 47 0.08 -5.79 -3.91
CA HIS A 47 0.80 -7.03 -4.25
C HIS A 47 1.53 -6.92 -5.58
N ARG A 48 0.98 -6.21 -6.58
CA ARG A 48 1.67 -5.92 -7.83
C ARG A 48 2.94 -5.11 -7.59
N MET A 49 2.86 -4.03 -6.82
CA MET A 49 4.03 -3.21 -6.48
C MET A 49 5.08 -4.01 -5.72
N LEU A 50 4.68 -4.83 -4.74
CA LEU A 50 5.60 -5.60 -3.92
C LEU A 50 6.30 -6.75 -4.68
N ASN A 51 5.80 -7.13 -5.85
CA ASN A 51 6.43 -8.10 -6.74
C ASN A 51 7.51 -7.47 -7.65
N GLU A 52 7.65 -6.15 -7.66
CA GLU A 52 8.70 -5.47 -8.41
C GLU A 52 10.03 -5.60 -7.67
N ASP A 53 11.09 -6.00 -8.40
CA ASP A 53 12.41 -6.29 -7.82
C ASP A 53 12.99 -5.06 -7.11
N GLU A 54 12.73 -3.85 -7.63
CA GLU A 54 13.18 -2.59 -7.06
C GLU A 54 12.59 -2.29 -5.68
N LEU A 55 11.43 -2.89 -5.36
CA LEU A 55 10.75 -2.73 -4.08
C LEU A 55 10.93 -3.94 -3.15
N ARG A 56 11.68 -4.97 -3.55
CA ARG A 56 11.84 -6.21 -2.77
C ARG A 56 12.27 -5.96 -1.33
N ASP A 57 13.24 -5.06 -1.14
CA ASP A 57 13.87 -4.79 0.16
C ASP A 57 13.27 -3.56 0.87
N ALA A 58 12.26 -2.91 0.29
CA ALA A 58 11.63 -1.74 0.88
C ALA A 58 10.76 -2.11 2.10
N VAL A 59 10.84 -1.34 3.18
CA VAL A 59 9.95 -1.50 4.34
C VAL A 59 8.54 -1.05 3.96
N LEU A 60 7.51 -1.82 4.32
CA LEU A 60 6.12 -1.47 4.07
C LEU A 60 5.45 -0.89 5.31
N LEU A 61 4.88 0.31 5.19
CA LEU A 61 3.96 0.89 6.16
C LEU A 61 2.58 1.04 5.51
N VAL A 62 1.55 0.49 6.14
CA VAL A 62 0.16 0.66 5.68
C VAL A 62 -0.57 1.64 6.61
N PHE A 63 -1.13 2.71 6.05
CA PHE A 63 -2.04 3.60 6.76
C PHE A 63 -3.49 3.23 6.47
N ALA A 64 -4.22 2.78 7.49
CA ALA A 64 -5.67 2.69 7.46
C ALA A 64 -6.25 4.09 7.72
N ASN A 65 -6.44 4.89 6.67
CA ASN A 65 -6.86 6.29 6.76
C ASN A 65 -8.39 6.44 6.86
N LYS A 66 -8.88 7.57 7.37
CA LYS A 66 -10.31 7.90 7.59
C LYS A 66 -11.01 7.07 8.68
N GLN A 67 -10.29 6.76 9.75
CA GLN A 67 -10.83 6.02 10.91
C GLN A 67 -11.94 6.77 11.67
N ASP A 68 -12.11 8.06 11.41
CA ASP A 68 -13.18 8.90 11.94
C ASP A 68 -14.57 8.57 11.37
N LEU A 69 -14.63 7.85 10.25
CA LEU A 69 -15.88 7.49 9.59
C LEU A 69 -16.53 6.22 10.18
N PRO A 70 -17.88 6.14 10.21
CA PRO A 70 -18.59 5.11 10.96
C PRO A 70 -18.39 3.67 10.44
N ASN A 71 -18.01 3.49 9.18
CA ASN A 71 -17.80 2.16 8.57
C ASN A 71 -16.31 1.84 8.34
N ALA A 72 -15.41 2.62 8.94
CA ALA A 72 -13.97 2.43 8.83
C ALA A 72 -13.57 1.02 9.27
N MET A 73 -12.85 0.32 8.39
CA MET A 73 -12.20 -0.96 8.69
C MET A 73 -11.08 -0.71 9.70
N ASN A 74 -11.04 -1.49 10.77
CA ASN A 74 -9.95 -1.42 11.73
C ASN A 74 -8.65 -2.04 11.16
N ALA A 75 -7.55 -1.90 11.90
CA ALA A 75 -6.24 -2.40 11.45
C ALA A 75 -6.22 -3.92 11.18
N ALA A 76 -6.91 -4.73 11.98
CA ALA A 76 -6.98 -6.18 11.77
C ALA A 76 -7.74 -6.51 10.48
N GLU A 77 -8.88 -5.88 10.24
CA GLU A 77 -9.66 -6.08 9.02
C GLU A 77 -8.88 -5.64 7.76
N ILE A 78 -8.17 -4.49 7.82
CA ILE A 78 -7.29 -4.05 6.73
C ILE A 78 -6.16 -5.07 6.49
N THR A 79 -5.54 -5.59 7.55
CA THR A 79 -4.46 -6.59 7.45
C THR A 79 -4.95 -7.83 6.72
N ASP A 80 -6.14 -8.32 7.07
CA ASP A 80 -6.74 -9.50 6.46
C ASP A 80 -7.13 -9.24 5.00
N LYS A 81 -7.80 -8.12 4.72
CA LYS A 81 -8.27 -7.80 3.36
C LYS A 81 -7.14 -7.49 2.38
N LEU A 82 -6.06 -6.88 2.86
CA LEU A 82 -4.83 -6.69 2.07
C LEU A 82 -3.97 -7.95 2.00
N GLY A 83 -4.32 -9.01 2.73
CA GLY A 83 -3.59 -10.27 2.72
C GLY A 83 -2.15 -10.13 3.22
N LEU A 84 -1.88 -9.24 4.18
CA LEU A 84 -0.51 -8.94 4.62
C LEU A 84 0.18 -10.14 5.29
N HIS A 85 -0.60 -11.08 5.83
CA HIS A 85 -0.10 -12.33 6.43
C HIS A 85 0.68 -13.22 5.46
N SER A 86 0.49 -13.07 4.15
CA SER A 86 1.22 -13.83 3.14
C SER A 86 2.60 -13.25 2.84
N LEU A 87 2.89 -12.00 3.26
CA LEU A 87 4.14 -11.29 3.00
C LEU A 87 5.30 -11.72 3.93
N ARG A 88 5.36 -13.00 4.27
CA ARG A 88 6.28 -13.59 5.27
C ARG A 88 7.77 -13.48 4.92
N GLN A 89 8.11 -13.13 3.68
CA GLN A 89 9.50 -13.02 3.21
C GLN A 89 10.08 -11.61 3.36
N ARG A 90 9.36 -10.68 3.99
CA ARG A 90 9.85 -9.31 4.25
C ARG A 90 10.40 -9.20 5.67
N HIS A 91 11.56 -8.59 5.81
CA HIS A 91 12.07 -8.13 7.09
C HIS A 91 11.31 -6.85 7.48
N TRP A 92 10.61 -6.90 8.61
CA TRP A 92 9.80 -5.80 9.15
C TRP A 92 10.61 -4.94 10.10
#